data_AF-A0A9D5IJW3-F1
#
_entry.id   AF-A0A9D5IJW3-F1
#
_cell.length_a   1.000
_cell.length_b   1.000
_cell.length_c   1.000
_cell.angle_alpha   90.00
_cell.angle_beta   90.00
_cell.angle_gamma   90.00
#
_symmetry.space_group_name_H-M   'P 1'
#
loop_
_entity.id
_entity.type
_entity.pdbx_description
1 polymer ?
#
loop_
_entity_poly.entity_id
_entity_poly.type
_entity_poly.pdbx_seq_one_letter_code
_entity_poly.pdbx_strand_id
1 'polypeptide(L)'
;MSPRWRLILAAFAFLSWIVYLGYAAAMKSRDPIVSHIQAAAAPTAVVAEVTALDAKVTVSEKLSKDGPEGVVEVLNLAETRGFANAGKYLLYLEPRHGAWLIVGQQRSPGNDISGVGKPLIYPWTDDVRKQAEKLRKPEK
;
A
#
# COMPACT_ATOMS: atom_id res chain seq x y z
N MET A 1 16.84 39.08 -34.18
CA MET A 1 15.61 38.28 -33.99
C MET A 1 14.50 39.18 -33.48
N SER A 2 13.36 39.28 -34.18
CA SER A 2 12.32 40.25 -33.82
C SER A 2 11.58 39.88 -32.52
N PRO A 3 11.08 40.87 -31.76
CA PRO A 3 10.35 40.62 -30.50
C PRO A 3 9.13 39.70 -30.67
N ARG A 4 8.45 39.77 -31.82
CA ARG A 4 7.28 38.93 -32.12
C ARG A 4 7.64 37.44 -32.18
N TRP A 5 8.77 37.10 -32.79
CA TRP A 5 9.25 35.73 -32.83
C TRP A 5 9.62 35.20 -31.44
N ARG A 6 10.20 36.04 -30.59
CA ARG A 6 10.48 35.67 -29.19
C ARG A 6 9.21 35.33 -28.42
N LEU A 7 8.15 36.12 -28.58
CA LEU A 7 6.86 35.87 -27.94
C LEU A 7 6.21 34.58 -28.43
N ILE A 8 6.23 34.33 -29.74
CA ILE A 8 5.68 33.10 -30.32
C ILE A 8 6.42 31.88 -29.76
N LEU A 9 7.75 31.89 -29.77
CA LEU A 9 8.55 30.79 -29.23
C LEU A 9 8.30 30.57 -27.74
N ALA A 10 8.20 31.65 -26.95
CA ALA A 10 7.88 31.55 -25.53
C ALA A 10 6.49 30.95 -25.29
N ALA A 11 5.48 31.35 -26.08
CA ALA A 11 4.13 30.80 -25.97
C ALA A 11 4.10 29.30 -26.32
N PHE A 12 4.78 28.88 -27.39
CA PHE A 12 4.87 27.46 -27.74
C PHE A 12 5.61 26.65 -26.67
N ALA A 13 6.75 27.15 -26.18
CA ALA A 13 7.48 26.50 -25.10
C ALA A 13 6.61 26.33 -23.85
N PHE A 14 5.85 27.37 -23.48
CA PHE A 14 4.94 27.33 -22.34
C PHE A 14 3.79 26.33 -22.55
N LEU A 15 3.13 26.34 -23.70
CA LEU A 15 2.04 25.40 -23.99
C LEU A 15 2.51 23.94 -24.01
N SER A 16 3.66 23.67 -24.64
CA SER A 16 4.29 22.35 -24.61
C SER A 16 4.59 21.90 -23.18
N TRP A 17 5.06 22.80 -22.33
CA TRP A 17 5.32 22.51 -20.93
C TRP A 17 4.03 22.20 -20.16
N ILE A 18 2.94 22.93 -20.38
CA ILE A 18 1.63 22.64 -19.75
C ILE A 18 1.09 21.28 -20.20
N VAL A 19 1.16 20.95 -21.49
CA VAL A 19 0.75 19.63 -22.00
C VAL A 19 1.59 18.53 -21.36
N TYR A 20 2.90 18.73 -21.24
CA TYR A 20 3.78 17.80 -20.55
C TYR A 20 3.41 17.60 -19.07
N LEU A 21 3.10 18.68 -18.34
CA LEU A 21 2.65 18.58 -16.95
C LEU A 21 1.32 17.83 -16.81
N GLY A 22 0.37 18.08 -17.73
CA GLY A 22 -0.90 17.35 -17.76
C GLY A 22 -0.69 15.85 -18.00
N TYR A 23 0.17 15.51 -18.96
CA TYR A 23 0.56 14.13 -19.22
C TYR A 23 1.24 13.46 -18.01
N ALA A 24 2.21 14.14 -17.40
CA ALA A 24 2.93 13.62 -16.23
C ALA A 24 1.99 13.43 -15.03
N ALA A 25 1.04 14.34 -14.82
CA ALA A 25 0.04 14.22 -13.76
C ALA A 25 -0.94 13.06 -14.01
N ALA A 26 -1.34 12.84 -15.27
CA ALA A 26 -2.22 11.73 -15.65
C ALA A 26 -1.53 10.36 -15.50
N MET A 27 -0.23 10.29 -15.79
CA MET A 27 0.57 9.06 -15.66
C MET A 27 1.04 8.77 -14.23
N LYS A 28 0.88 9.71 -13.30
CA LYS A 28 1.31 9.50 -11.92
C LYS A 28 0.39 8.48 -11.24
N SER A 29 0.93 7.30 -11.00
CA SER A 29 0.31 6.26 -10.17
C SER A 29 -0.18 6.85 -8.86
N ARG A 30 -1.45 6.55 -8.53
CA ARG A 30 -2.08 6.90 -7.25
C ARG A 30 -2.08 5.71 -6.30
N ASP A 31 -1.16 4.78 -6.53
CA ASP A 31 -1.05 3.58 -5.72
C ASP A 31 -0.77 3.96 -4.26
N PRO A 32 -1.35 3.21 -3.31
CA PRO A 32 -1.18 3.52 -1.91
C PRO A 32 0.28 3.34 -1.48
N ILE A 33 0.76 4.28 -0.69
CA ILE A 33 2.09 4.22 -0.10
C ILE A 33 2.05 3.22 1.06
N VAL A 34 2.94 2.23 1.03
CA VAL A 34 3.03 1.19 2.05
C VAL A 34 3.54 1.81 3.36
N SER A 35 2.81 1.63 4.46
CA SER A 35 3.21 2.18 5.76
C SER A 35 4.45 1.47 6.30
N HIS A 36 5.55 2.21 6.39
CA HIS A 36 6.79 1.72 6.99
C HIS A 36 6.59 1.29 8.46
N ILE A 37 5.76 2.00 9.21
CA ILE A 37 5.49 1.69 10.63
C ILE A 37 4.74 0.36 10.74
N GLN A 38 3.72 0.14 9.92
CA GLN A 38 2.98 -1.13 9.89
C GLN A 38 3.88 -2.30 9.47
N ALA A 39 4.70 -2.10 8.44
CA ALA A 39 5.67 -3.11 7.97
C ALA A 39 6.72 -3.45 9.05
N ALA A 40 7.17 -2.46 9.80
CA ALA A 40 8.13 -2.65 10.89
C ALA A 40 7.51 -3.36 12.10
N ALA A 41 6.26 -3.03 12.44
CA ALA A 41 5.53 -3.63 13.55
C ALA A 41 5.09 -5.07 13.25
N ALA A 42 4.87 -5.41 11.98
CA ALA A 42 4.42 -6.73 11.61
C ALA A 42 5.52 -7.80 11.74
N PRO A 43 5.24 -8.93 12.40
CA PRO A 43 6.13 -10.08 12.38
C PRO A 43 6.14 -10.76 11.01
N THR A 44 5.01 -10.70 10.28
CA THR A 44 4.84 -11.41 9.01
C THR A 44 4.21 -10.50 7.96
N ALA A 45 4.70 -10.61 6.71
CA ALA A 45 4.05 -10.06 5.53
C ALA A 45 3.71 -11.18 4.54
N VAL A 46 2.46 -11.17 4.04
CA VAL A 46 1.98 -12.10 3.02
C VAL A 46 1.20 -11.36 1.95
N VAL A 47 1.17 -11.94 0.74
CA VAL A 47 0.22 -11.58 -0.29
C VAL A 47 -0.89 -12.61 -0.26
N ALA A 48 -2.13 -12.16 -0.14
CA ALA A 48 -3.29 -13.03 -0.12
C ALA A 48 -4.37 -12.55 -1.09
N GLU A 49 -5.11 -13.49 -1.65
CA GLU A 49 -6.32 -13.23 -2.41
C GLU A 49 -7.46 -12.94 -1.42
N VAL A 50 -8.03 -11.74 -1.52
CA VAL A 50 -9.14 -11.26 -0.70
C VAL A 50 -10.35 -11.11 -1.61
N THR A 51 -11.39 -11.91 -1.38
CA THR A 51 -12.64 -11.85 -2.16
C THR A 51 -13.65 -10.89 -1.55
N ALA A 52 -13.77 -10.91 -0.23
CA ALA A 52 -14.63 -10.05 0.57
C ALA A 52 -14.02 -9.80 1.95
N LEU A 53 -14.52 -8.77 2.64
CA LEU A 53 -14.00 -8.31 3.94
C LEU A 53 -14.37 -9.22 5.13
N ASP A 54 -15.36 -10.09 4.95
CA ASP A 54 -15.85 -11.08 5.91
C ASP A 54 -15.40 -12.53 5.57
N ALA A 55 -14.67 -12.70 4.47
CA ALA A 55 -14.23 -14.00 3.99
C ALA A 55 -12.86 -14.40 4.55
N LYS A 56 -12.59 -15.71 4.52
CA LYS A 56 -11.23 -16.24 4.69
C LYS A 56 -10.37 -15.83 3.50
N VAL A 57 -9.09 -15.58 3.76
CA VAL A 57 -8.13 -15.16 2.72
C VAL A 57 -7.24 -16.33 2.33
N THR A 58 -6.89 -16.41 1.05
CA THR A 58 -6.00 -17.46 0.54
C THR A 58 -4.62 -16.86 0.31
N VAL A 59 -3.62 -17.31 1.07
CA VAL A 59 -2.24 -16.83 0.93
C VAL A 59 -1.65 -17.34 -0.37
N SER A 60 -1.32 -16.43 -1.27
CA SER A 60 -0.70 -16.73 -2.57
C SER A 60 0.82 -16.66 -2.52
N GLU A 61 1.37 -15.75 -1.72
CA GLU A 61 2.83 -15.54 -1.64
C GLU A 61 3.22 -15.15 -0.21
N LYS A 62 4.33 -15.72 0.27
CA LYS A 62 4.95 -15.35 1.53
C LYS A 62 6.11 -14.40 1.30
N LEU A 63 6.07 -13.23 1.93
CA LEU A 63 7.19 -12.29 1.89
C LEU A 63 8.10 -12.44 3.12
N SER A 64 7.60 -13.09 4.17
CA SER A 64 8.35 -13.43 5.39
C SER A 64 8.46 -14.95 5.55
N LYS A 65 9.55 -15.41 6.17
CA LYS A 65 9.81 -16.83 6.44
C LYS A 65 8.73 -17.42 7.34
N ASP A 66 8.42 -16.72 8.42
CA ASP A 66 7.43 -17.12 9.41
C ASP A 66 6.10 -16.50 9.04
N GLY A 67 5.23 -17.25 8.38
CA GLY A 67 3.90 -16.79 7.99
C GLY A 67 2.95 -17.94 7.68
N PRO A 68 1.63 -17.68 7.65
CA PRO A 68 0.66 -18.73 7.38
C PRO A 68 0.66 -19.14 5.90
N GLU A 69 0.20 -20.36 5.62
CA GLU A 69 0.00 -20.91 4.27
C GLU A 69 -1.46 -21.30 4.07
N GLY A 70 -1.89 -21.28 2.80
CA GLY A 70 -3.23 -21.72 2.43
C GLY A 70 -4.31 -20.74 2.88
N VAL A 71 -5.42 -21.29 3.34
CA VAL A 71 -6.61 -20.52 3.74
C VAL A 71 -6.50 -20.11 5.20
N VAL A 72 -6.53 -18.80 5.45
CA VAL A 72 -6.28 -18.20 6.76
C VAL A 72 -7.46 -17.35 7.17
N GLU A 73 -7.82 -17.43 8.45
CA GLU A 73 -8.82 -16.57 9.06
C GLU A 73 -8.14 -15.32 9.65
N VAL A 74 -8.60 -14.15 9.20
CA VAL A 74 -8.09 -12.85 9.63
C VAL A 74 -9.21 -12.10 10.36
N LEU A 75 -9.12 -12.01 11.68
CA LEU A 75 -10.30 -11.63 12.49
C LEU A 75 -10.75 -10.18 12.27
N ASN A 76 -9.81 -9.26 12.02
CA ASN A 76 -10.10 -7.83 11.85
C ASN A 76 -10.12 -7.39 10.38
N LEU A 77 -10.29 -8.32 9.43
CA LEU A 77 -10.34 -7.98 8.01
C LEU A 77 -11.46 -6.99 7.70
N ALA A 78 -12.64 -7.18 8.29
CA ALA A 78 -13.80 -6.30 8.14
C ALA A 78 -13.57 -4.86 8.63
N GLU A 79 -12.61 -4.67 9.53
CA GLU A 79 -12.28 -3.36 10.09
C GLU A 79 -11.21 -2.63 9.30
N THR A 80 -10.69 -3.23 8.23
CA THR A 80 -9.59 -2.65 7.46
C THR A 80 -10.05 -1.57 6.48
N ARG A 81 -9.08 -0.76 6.03
CA ARG A 81 -9.20 0.17 4.91
C ARG A 81 -8.35 -0.32 3.75
N GLY A 82 -8.62 0.22 2.56
CA GLY A 82 -7.82 -0.05 1.37
C GLY A 82 -8.35 -1.17 0.49
N PHE A 83 -9.36 -1.92 0.95
CA PHE A 83 -10.12 -2.81 0.09
C PHE A 83 -10.96 -2.01 -0.90
N ALA A 84 -10.73 -2.22 -2.20
CA ALA A 84 -11.51 -1.61 -3.27
C ALA A 84 -12.38 -2.65 -3.99
N ASN A 85 -11.81 -3.82 -4.27
CA ASN A 85 -12.44 -4.92 -5.00
C ASN A 85 -11.73 -6.25 -4.67
N ALA A 86 -12.34 -7.36 -5.05
CA ALA A 86 -11.70 -8.67 -4.95
C ALA A 86 -10.36 -8.68 -5.72
N GLY A 87 -9.33 -9.29 -5.14
CA GLY A 87 -8.01 -9.37 -5.76
C GLY A 87 -6.89 -9.71 -4.78
N LYS A 88 -5.64 -9.54 -5.22
CA LYS A 88 -4.45 -9.73 -4.40
C LYS A 88 -4.15 -8.50 -3.55
N TYR A 89 -3.90 -8.72 -2.27
CA TYR A 89 -3.52 -7.68 -1.31
C TYR A 89 -2.30 -8.09 -0.51
N LEU A 90 -1.46 -7.11 -0.23
CA LEU A 90 -0.42 -7.19 0.79
C LEU A 90 -1.06 -7.05 2.17
N LEU A 91 -0.87 -8.07 2.99
CA LEU A 91 -1.34 -8.14 4.37
C LEU A 91 -0.14 -8.20 5.31
N TYR A 92 -0.11 -7.27 6.26
CA TYR A 92 0.82 -7.29 7.38
C TYR A 92 0.14 -7.94 8.57
N LEU A 93 0.60 -9.13 8.96
CA LEU A 93 -0.09 -9.99 9.90
C LEU A 93 0.69 -10.14 11.21
N GLU A 94 -0.05 -10.24 12.31
CA GLU A 94 0.43 -10.61 13.64
C GLU A 94 -0.41 -11.79 14.17
N PRO A 95 0.24 -12.84 14.72
CA PRO A 95 -0.47 -13.95 15.32
C PRO A 95 -1.04 -13.55 16.68
N ARG A 96 -2.34 -13.81 16.92
CA ARG A 96 -3.00 -13.56 18.20
C ARG A 96 -4.00 -14.67 18.53
N HIS A 97 -3.77 -15.35 19.65
CA HIS A 97 -4.63 -16.43 20.17
C HIS A 97 -5.01 -17.51 19.14
N GLY A 98 -4.08 -17.89 18.25
CA GLY A 98 -4.32 -18.93 17.23
C GLY A 98 -5.00 -18.44 15.95
N ALA A 99 -5.30 -17.14 15.85
CA ALA A 99 -5.76 -16.49 14.63
C ALA A 99 -4.76 -15.42 14.17
N TRP A 100 -4.98 -14.87 12.98
CA TRP A 100 -4.17 -13.78 12.45
C TRP A 100 -4.93 -12.46 12.49
N LEU A 101 -4.21 -11.38 12.76
CA LEU A 101 -4.72 -10.02 12.73
C LEU A 101 -3.89 -9.17 11.80
N ILE A 102 -4.54 -8.27 11.07
CA ILE A 102 -3.85 -7.23 10.33
C ILE A 102 -3.33 -6.19 11.33
N VAL A 103 -2.03 -5.94 11.25
CA VAL A 103 -1.35 -4.99 12.10
C VAL A 103 -1.88 -3.59 11.84
N GLY A 104 -2.35 -2.92 12.89
CA GLY A 104 -2.80 -1.53 12.83
C GLY A 104 -1.63 -0.54 12.82
N GLN A 105 -1.95 0.75 12.75
CA GLN A 105 -0.92 1.77 12.98
C GLN A 105 -0.44 1.72 14.44
N GLN A 106 0.88 1.70 14.62
CA GLN A 106 1.46 1.68 15.96
C GLN A 106 1.16 2.99 16.69
N ARG A 107 0.81 2.89 17.97
CA ARG A 107 0.50 4.02 18.83
C ARG A 107 1.77 4.83 19.12
N SER A 108 1.69 6.15 19.02
CA SER A 108 2.65 7.02 19.70
C SER A 108 2.34 7.01 21.21
N PRO A 109 3.35 6.85 22.09
CA PRO A 109 3.15 6.95 23.53
C PRO A 109 2.52 8.30 23.90
N GLY A 110 1.47 8.29 24.74
CA GLY A 110 0.85 9.49 25.29
C GLY A 110 -0.35 10.07 24.54
N ASN A 111 -0.88 9.38 23.51
CA ASN A 111 -2.12 9.79 22.83
C ASN A 111 -3.25 8.79 23.09
N ASP A 112 -4.46 9.29 23.35
CA ASP A 112 -5.62 8.46 23.68
C ASP A 112 -6.05 7.56 22.51
N ILE A 113 -6.64 6.42 22.87
CA ILE A 113 -6.94 5.26 22.01
C ILE A 113 -7.88 5.60 20.85
N SER A 114 -8.64 6.69 20.97
CA SER A 114 -9.63 7.16 19.98
C SER A 114 -9.04 7.60 18.65
N GLY A 115 -7.71 7.76 18.53
CA GLY A 115 -7.04 8.25 17.32
C GLY A 115 -6.39 7.19 16.42
N VAL A 116 -6.34 5.91 16.83
CA VAL A 116 -5.65 4.88 16.03
C VAL A 116 -6.52 4.52 14.83
N GLY A 117 -6.09 4.91 13.64
CA GLY A 117 -6.80 4.62 12.40
C GLY A 117 -6.97 3.11 12.19
N LYS A 118 -8.06 2.76 11.48
CA LYS A 118 -8.32 1.40 11.01
C LYS A 118 -7.08 0.80 10.30
N PRO A 119 -6.78 -0.50 10.48
CA PRO A 119 -5.67 -1.15 9.79
C PRO A 119 -5.79 -1.02 8.27
N LEU A 120 -4.66 -0.95 7.57
CA LEU A 120 -4.63 -0.72 6.12
C LEU A 120 -4.14 -1.98 5.41
N ILE A 121 -4.84 -2.37 4.34
CA ILE A 121 -4.39 -3.39 3.38
C ILE A 121 -4.08 -2.70 2.04
N TYR A 122 -3.13 -3.24 1.29
CA TYR A 122 -2.63 -2.60 0.07
C TYR A 122 -2.90 -3.51 -1.14
N PRO A 123 -3.61 -3.04 -2.18
CA PRO A 123 -3.69 -3.79 -3.44
C PRO A 123 -2.29 -4.15 -3.95
N TRP A 124 -2.12 -5.38 -4.41
CA TRP A 124 -0.82 -5.90 -4.85
C TRP A 124 -0.46 -5.42 -6.26
N THR A 125 -0.18 -4.13 -6.39
CA THR A 125 0.34 -3.51 -7.62
C THR A 125 1.86 -3.61 -7.72
N ASP A 126 2.43 -3.33 -8.89
CA ASP A 126 3.88 -3.34 -9.08
C ASP A 126 4.59 -2.27 -8.22
N ASP A 127 3.95 -1.14 -7.94
CA ASP A 127 4.52 -0.11 -7.07
C ASP A 127 4.49 -0.54 -5.60
N VAL A 128 3.40 -1.18 -5.15
CA VAL A 128 3.32 -1.75 -3.79
C VAL A 128 4.33 -2.89 -3.63
N ARG A 129 4.53 -3.74 -4.65
CA ARG A 129 5.56 -4.79 -4.64
C ARG A 129 6.96 -4.21 -4.45
N LYS A 130 7.34 -3.22 -5.27
CA LYS A 130 8.64 -2.53 -5.15
C LYS A 130 8.83 -1.86 -3.79
N GLN A 131 7.76 -1.30 -3.22
CA GLN A 131 7.81 -0.72 -1.88
C GLN A 131 7.98 -1.80 -0.81
N ALA A 132 7.24 -2.90 -0.89
CA ALA A 132 7.32 -4.02 0.05
C ALA A 132 8.71 -4.68 0.03
N GLU A 133 9.32 -4.84 -1.15
CA GLU A 133 10.68 -5.36 -1.30
C GLU A 133 11.71 -4.49 -0.59
N LYS A 134 11.59 -3.15 -0.69
CA LYS A 134 12.47 -2.21 0.02
C LYS A 134 12.30 -2.26 1.53
N LEU A 135 11.09 -2.59 2.01
CA LEU A 135 10.75 -2.67 3.44
C LEU A 135 11.03 -4.06 4.03
N ARG A 136 11.45 -5.03 3.21
CA ARG A 136 11.75 -6.38 3.68
C ARG A 136 12.89 -6.32 4.69
N LYS A 137 12.62 -6.79 5.91
CA LYS A 137 13.64 -6.88 6.97
C LYS A 137 14.77 -7.80 6.49
N PRO A 138 16.04 -7.40 6.65
CA PRO A 138 17.17 -8.27 6.32
C PRO A 138 17.08 -9.52 7.20
N GLU A 139 17.22 -10.69 6.58
CA GLU A 139 17.27 -11.97 7.27
C GLU A 139 18.49 -11.95 8.20
N LYS A 140 18.26 -12.03 9.52
CA LYS A 140 19.30 -12.18 10.53
C LYS A 140 19.50 -13.65 10.86
#